data_AF-A0A150NIQ9-F1
#
_entry.id   AF-A0A150NIQ9-F1
#
_cell.length_a   1.000
_cell.length_b   1.000
_cell.length_c   1.000
_cell.angle_alpha   90.00
_cell.angle_beta   90.00
_cell.angle_gamma   90.00
#
_symmetry.space_group_name_H-M   'P 1'
#
loop_
_entity.id
_entity.type
_entity.pdbx_description
1 polymer ?
#
loop_
_entity_poly.entity_id
_entity_poly.type
_entity_poly.pdbx_seq_one_letter_code
_entity_poly.pdbx_strand_id
1 'polypeptide(L)'
;MKKSLIMTTAAVAGLGVVATTQTAFATEAPTGNTVTAAVNDKVTDKDFSDAEKRAVDTAKDADQKAKDAAKAKEELDTAQKDKETKKAEKDALEKDLEKAKDATPEKIKNETDDVDAKEKAKADKETESNKKADQVNKKSEEAKLAKEELEKSRTGVEKAEKELKDATDDFDPAAKEKAQQEKDDADKDVRIKDQAKRDAETELEKAKEDDKTREAKRVQERQNKADKEAEKRQKKVLSKTRNKLSKTLKKN
;
A
#
# COMPACT_ATOMS: atom_id res chain seq x y z
N MET A 1 -14.02 -30.87 59.48
CA MET A 1 -13.27 -30.67 60.74
C MET A 1 -13.27 -29.17 61.00
N LYS A 2 -14.22 -28.62 61.79
CA LYS A 2 -14.18 -28.45 63.26
C LYS A 2 -12.78 -28.12 63.80
N LYS A 3 -12.62 -26.89 64.33
CA LYS A 3 -12.11 -26.51 65.68
C LYS A 3 -11.83 -24.99 65.65
N SER A 4 -12.73 -24.13 66.14
CA SER A 4 -13.00 -23.73 67.54
C SER A 4 -11.82 -23.02 68.21
N LEU A 5 -11.95 -21.72 68.46
CA LEU A 5 -11.17 -21.02 69.49
C LEU A 5 -12.11 -20.73 70.68
N ILE A 6 -11.68 -21.21 71.84
CA ILE A 6 -12.44 -21.34 73.06
C ILE A 6 -12.51 -19.99 73.79
N MET A 7 -13.73 -19.57 74.12
CA MET A 7 -14.01 -18.58 75.17
C MET A 7 -13.81 -19.20 76.55
N THR A 8 -13.27 -18.44 77.51
CA THR A 8 -13.44 -18.74 78.93
C THR A 8 -13.59 -17.45 79.73
N THR A 9 -14.85 -17.15 80.05
CA THR A 9 -15.31 -16.30 81.13
C THR A 9 -15.16 -17.03 82.47
N ALA A 10 -14.75 -16.32 83.52
CA ALA A 10 -14.96 -16.75 84.89
C ALA A 10 -15.48 -15.56 85.70
N ALA A 11 -16.78 -15.63 86.01
CA ALA A 11 -17.44 -14.83 87.03
C ALA A 11 -17.08 -15.37 88.42
N VAL A 12 -16.91 -14.47 89.39
CA VAL A 12 -17.00 -14.81 90.82
C VAL A 12 -17.94 -13.80 91.47
N ALA A 13 -19.16 -14.27 91.76
CA ALA A 13 -20.06 -13.76 92.80
C ALA A 13 -19.38 -14.03 94.16
N GLY A 14 -19.35 -13.15 95.17
CA GLY A 14 -20.44 -12.37 95.76
C GLY A 14 -20.71 -12.94 97.16
N LEU A 15 -20.57 -12.14 98.24
CA LEU A 15 -21.33 -12.17 99.52
C LEU A 15 -20.63 -11.38 100.66
N GLY A 16 -21.43 -10.59 101.40
CA GLY A 16 -21.16 -9.98 102.72
C GLY A 16 -20.77 -8.49 102.65
N VAL A 17 -21.66 -7.48 102.73
CA VAL A 17 -22.59 -7.02 103.79
C VAL A 17 -21.89 -6.54 105.08
N VAL A 18 -22.37 -5.37 105.58
CA VAL A 18 -22.12 -4.68 106.88
C VAL A 18 -20.96 -3.69 106.85
N ALA A 19 -20.98 -2.47 107.42
CA ALA A 19 -21.99 -1.48 107.80
C ALA A 19 -21.22 -0.19 108.21
N THR A 20 -21.89 0.97 108.11
CA THR A 20 -21.88 2.13 109.01
C THR A 20 -20.60 2.68 109.70
N THR A 21 -20.47 4.01 109.56
CA THR A 21 -20.12 5.05 110.58
C THR A 21 -18.67 5.31 111.05
N GLN A 22 -18.32 6.61 110.94
CA GLN A 22 -17.54 7.52 111.81
C GLN A 22 -16.69 6.95 112.96
N THR A 23 -15.49 7.53 113.13
CA THR A 23 -14.81 7.85 114.41
C THR A 23 -13.50 8.58 114.05
N ALA A 24 -13.30 9.88 114.32
CA ALA A 24 -13.10 10.57 115.60
C ALA A 24 -12.00 9.95 116.47
N PHE A 25 -10.86 10.64 116.56
CA PHE A 25 -10.03 10.64 117.77
C PHE A 25 -10.01 12.07 118.31
N ALA A 26 -10.56 12.21 119.51
CA ALA A 26 -10.59 13.42 120.32
C ALA A 26 -9.56 13.30 121.46
N THR A 27 -9.42 14.42 122.18
CA THR A 27 -9.11 14.53 123.62
C THR A 27 -7.62 14.63 123.96
N GLU A 28 -7.14 15.54 124.82
CA GLU A 28 -7.56 16.83 125.41
C GLU A 28 -6.30 17.38 126.13
N ALA A 29 -6.33 18.66 126.47
CA ALA A 29 -5.27 19.47 127.08
C ALA A 29 -4.85 19.04 128.51
N PRO A 30 -3.88 19.75 129.10
CA PRO A 30 -4.32 20.62 130.20
C PRO A 30 -3.74 22.04 130.14
N THR A 31 -4.59 22.98 130.54
CA THR A 31 -4.27 24.36 130.89
C THR A 31 -3.36 24.42 132.13
N GLY A 32 -2.43 25.38 132.13
CA GLY A 32 -1.65 25.73 133.31
C GLY A 32 -0.92 27.06 133.13
N ASN A 33 -1.48 28.15 133.65
CA ASN A 33 -0.79 29.42 133.82
C ASN A 33 0.49 29.20 134.65
N THR A 34 1.66 29.59 134.15
CA THR A 34 2.75 30.07 135.00
C THR A 34 3.51 31.20 134.31
N VAL A 35 3.60 32.31 135.05
CA VAL A 35 4.40 33.50 134.77
C VAL A 35 5.86 33.21 135.15
N THR A 36 6.77 33.91 134.48
CA THR A 36 8.19 34.11 134.83
C THR A 36 9.09 32.86 134.88
N ALA A 37 9.84 32.67 133.79
CA ALA A 37 11.28 32.81 133.92
C ALA A 37 11.75 33.65 132.73
N ALA A 38 12.32 34.82 133.00
CA ALA A 38 13.31 35.37 132.10
C ALA A 38 14.47 34.37 132.11
N VAL A 39 14.35 33.30 131.32
CA VAL A 39 15.52 32.51 130.97
C VAL A 39 16.34 33.49 130.14
N ASN A 40 17.36 34.06 130.77
CA ASN A 40 18.51 34.55 130.05
C ASN A 40 19.09 33.31 129.35
N ASP A 41 18.45 32.89 128.25
CA ASP A 41 19.05 32.01 127.28
C ASP A 41 20.19 32.83 126.68
N LYS A 42 21.34 32.80 127.37
CA LYS A 42 22.60 33.08 126.71
C LYS A 42 22.70 32.00 125.64
N VAL A 43 22.23 32.33 124.44
CA VAL A 43 22.44 31.52 123.24
C VAL A 43 23.92 31.19 123.24
N THR A 44 24.24 29.92 123.43
CA THR A 44 25.63 29.50 123.38
C THR A 44 26.02 29.40 121.91
N ASP A 45 27.30 29.61 121.58
CA ASP A 45 27.77 29.47 120.18
C ASP A 45 27.38 28.11 119.55
N LYS A 46 27.14 27.10 120.39
CA LYS A 46 26.63 25.77 120.01
C LYS A 46 25.18 25.79 119.53
N ASP A 47 24.29 26.56 120.16
CA ASP A 47 22.88 26.69 119.75
C ASP A 47 22.76 27.44 118.41
N PHE A 48 23.62 28.45 118.20
CA PHE A 48 23.76 29.10 116.90
C PHE A 48 24.25 28.12 115.83
N SER A 49 25.26 27.30 116.15
CA SER A 49 25.81 26.31 115.22
C SER A 49 24.79 25.22 114.84
N ASP A 50 23.95 24.77 115.76
CA ASP A 50 22.93 23.75 115.47
C ASP A 50 21.70 24.34 114.75
N ALA A 51 21.32 25.59 115.04
CA ALA A 51 20.32 26.31 114.26
C ALA A 51 20.81 26.60 112.82
N GLU A 52 22.08 26.98 112.67
CA GLU A 52 22.72 27.20 111.37
C GLU A 52 22.79 25.90 110.56
N LYS A 53 23.16 24.77 111.17
CA LYS A 53 23.12 23.45 110.51
C LYS A 53 21.71 23.07 110.07
N ARG A 54 20.70 23.26 110.92
CA ARG A 54 19.30 22.99 110.54
C ARG A 54 18.82 23.88 109.39
N ALA A 55 19.20 25.15 109.38
CA ALA A 55 18.88 26.05 108.28
C ALA A 55 19.57 25.63 106.98
N VAL A 56 20.85 25.24 107.05
CA VAL A 56 21.62 24.74 105.91
C VAL A 56 21.06 23.42 105.38
N ASP A 57 20.67 22.48 106.24
CA ASP A 57 20.09 21.19 105.84
C ASP A 57 18.69 21.38 105.25
N THR A 58 17.88 22.29 105.80
CA THR A 58 16.57 22.64 105.22
C THR A 58 16.73 23.32 103.86
N ALA A 59 17.73 24.19 103.70
CA ALA A 59 18.03 24.81 102.41
C ALA A 59 18.50 23.78 101.36
N LYS A 60 19.29 22.77 101.77
CA LYS A 60 19.69 21.65 100.90
C LYS A 60 18.51 20.78 100.49
N ASP A 61 17.59 20.45 101.41
CA ASP A 61 16.39 19.67 101.09
C ASP A 61 15.46 20.43 100.13
N ALA A 62 15.29 21.73 100.34
CA ALA A 62 14.51 22.59 99.44
C ALA A 62 15.15 22.70 98.04
N ASP A 63 16.48 22.85 97.96
CA ASP A 63 17.22 22.88 96.69
C ASP A 63 17.15 21.54 95.95
N GLN A 64 17.23 20.42 96.68
CA GLN A 64 17.07 19.08 96.10
C GLN A 64 15.65 18.85 95.57
N LYS A 65 14.61 19.23 96.33
CA LYS A 65 13.21 19.16 95.87
C LYS A 65 12.95 20.04 94.66
N ALA A 66 13.58 21.22 94.58
CA ALA A 66 13.49 22.09 93.41
C ALA A 66 14.13 21.43 92.17
N LYS A 67 15.29 20.77 92.33
CA LYS A 67 15.95 20.01 91.27
C LYS A 67 15.15 18.80 90.82
N ASP A 68 14.56 18.06 91.74
CA ASP A 68 13.74 16.88 91.42
C ASP A 68 12.43 17.28 90.72
N ALA A 69 11.79 18.37 91.16
CA ALA A 69 10.62 18.93 90.49
C ALA A 69 10.94 19.46 89.08
N ALA A 70 12.14 20.03 88.88
CA ALA A 70 12.59 20.47 87.56
C ALA A 70 12.78 19.27 86.61
N LYS A 71 13.43 18.20 87.07
CA LYS A 71 13.60 16.95 86.30
C LYS A 71 12.25 16.30 85.95
N ALA A 72 11.33 16.21 86.92
CA ALA A 72 10.01 15.65 86.68
C ALA A 72 9.21 16.44 85.64
N LYS A 73 9.36 17.77 85.60
CA LYS A 73 8.73 18.61 84.56
C LYS A 73 9.35 18.39 83.18
N GLU A 74 10.66 18.24 83.11
CA GLU A 74 11.37 17.96 81.85
C GLU A 74 11.01 16.57 81.29
N GLU A 75 10.93 15.55 82.15
CA GLU A 75 10.46 14.21 81.77
C GLU A 75 9.00 14.21 81.30
N LEU A 76 8.14 15.04 81.91
CA LEU A 76 6.74 15.15 81.52
C LEU A 76 6.59 15.88 80.17
N ASP A 77 7.34 16.97 79.95
CA ASP A 77 7.34 17.70 78.68
C ASP A 77 7.86 16.85 77.52
N THR A 78 8.94 16.07 77.75
CA THR A 78 9.48 15.13 76.75
C THR A 78 8.49 14.00 76.45
N ALA A 79 7.89 13.38 77.46
CA ALA A 79 6.88 12.34 77.26
C ALA A 79 5.63 12.86 76.52
N GLN A 80 5.25 14.12 76.75
CA GLN A 80 4.12 14.75 76.09
C GLN A 80 4.41 15.04 74.61
N LYS A 81 5.60 15.55 74.29
CA LYS A 81 6.07 15.70 72.90
C LYS A 81 6.13 14.37 72.16
N ASP A 82 6.70 13.33 72.77
CA ASP A 82 6.77 11.99 72.16
C ASP A 82 5.38 11.42 71.85
N LYS A 83 4.40 11.67 72.72
CA LYS A 83 3.02 11.25 72.51
C LYS A 83 2.37 11.99 71.34
N GLU A 84 2.62 13.29 71.20
CA GLU A 84 2.14 14.09 70.07
C GLU A 84 2.78 13.64 68.76
N THR A 85 4.09 13.40 68.74
CA THR A 85 4.80 12.88 67.55
C THR A 85 4.26 11.52 67.12
N LYS A 86 4.10 10.57 68.06
CA LYS A 86 3.54 9.25 67.77
C LYS A 86 2.09 9.31 67.27
N LYS A 87 1.31 10.28 67.74
CA LYS A 87 -0.06 10.49 67.25
C LYS A 87 -0.04 10.98 65.80
N ALA A 88 0.83 11.93 65.46
CA ALA A 88 0.99 12.40 64.09
C ALA A 88 1.49 11.30 63.13
N GLU A 89 2.45 10.49 63.55
CA GLU A 89 2.93 9.35 62.77
C GLU A 89 1.84 8.30 62.55
N LYS A 90 1.05 8.00 63.58
CA LYS A 90 -0.08 7.08 63.46
C LYS A 90 -1.12 7.61 62.46
N ASP A 91 -1.49 8.89 62.52
CA ASP A 91 -2.45 9.50 61.60
C ASP A 91 -1.93 9.51 60.14
N ALA A 92 -0.61 9.67 59.95
CA ALA A 92 0.02 9.57 58.63
C ALA A 92 0.00 8.13 58.08
N LEU A 93 0.36 7.16 58.92
CA LEU A 93 0.32 5.74 58.54
C LEU A 93 -1.10 5.27 58.26
N GLU A 94 -2.11 5.73 59.01
CA GLU A 94 -3.51 5.39 58.77
C GLU A 94 -4.00 5.91 57.41
N LYS A 95 -3.62 7.13 57.03
CA LYS A 95 -3.90 7.67 55.68
C LYS A 95 -3.24 6.87 54.57
N ASP A 96 -1.99 6.45 54.76
CA ASP A 96 -1.27 5.67 53.75
C ASP A 96 -1.83 4.25 53.63
N LEU A 97 -2.25 3.64 54.75
CA LEU A 97 -2.88 2.33 54.77
C LEU A 97 -4.28 2.37 54.14
N GLU A 98 -5.03 3.47 54.29
CA GLU A 98 -6.31 3.67 53.61
C GLU A 98 -6.14 3.82 52.09
N LYS A 99 -5.15 4.59 51.64
CA LYS A 99 -4.78 4.67 50.21
C LYS A 99 -4.31 3.34 49.64
N ALA A 100 -3.57 2.55 50.42
CA ALA A 100 -3.09 1.23 49.99
C ALA A 100 -4.21 0.20 49.87
N LYS A 101 -5.26 0.29 50.71
CA LYS A 101 -6.46 -0.57 50.60
C LYS A 101 -7.25 -0.32 49.32
N ASP A 102 -7.18 0.89 48.77
CA ASP A 102 -7.83 1.23 47.52
C ASP A 102 -7.16 0.60 46.30
N ALA A 103 -5.88 0.22 46.38
CA ALA A 103 -5.16 -0.51 45.35
C ALA A 103 -5.36 -2.04 45.53
N THR A 104 -6.57 -2.52 45.23
CA THR A 104 -6.82 -3.96 45.21
C THR A 104 -6.15 -4.63 44.00
N PRO A 105 -5.74 -5.90 44.10
CA PRO A 105 -5.23 -6.67 42.95
C PRO A 105 -6.20 -6.66 41.77
N GLU A 106 -7.50 -6.55 42.05
CA GLU A 106 -8.57 -6.49 41.06
C GLU A 106 -8.57 -5.17 40.26
N LYS A 107 -8.38 -4.02 40.92
CA LYS A 107 -8.25 -2.71 40.24
C LYS A 107 -6.98 -2.65 39.38
N ILE A 108 -5.86 -3.16 39.89
CA ILE A 108 -4.59 -3.22 39.16
C ILE A 108 -4.72 -4.11 37.91
N LYS A 109 -5.40 -5.26 38.04
CA LYS A 109 -5.65 -6.16 36.91
C LYS A 109 -6.55 -5.50 35.86
N ASN A 110 -7.63 -4.84 36.28
CA ASN A 110 -8.54 -4.15 35.36
C ASN A 110 -7.84 -3.01 34.60
N GLU A 111 -6.99 -2.23 35.25
CA GLU A 111 -6.21 -1.18 34.59
C GLU A 111 -5.18 -1.76 33.61
N THR A 112 -4.53 -2.87 33.95
CA THR A 112 -3.59 -3.55 33.06
C THR A 112 -4.30 -4.14 31.84
N ASP A 113 -5.42 -4.84 32.05
CA ASP A 113 -6.24 -5.41 30.98
C ASP A 113 -6.77 -4.32 30.03
N ASP A 114 -7.12 -3.13 30.54
CA ASP A 114 -7.56 -1.98 29.72
C ASP A 114 -6.40 -1.35 28.90
N VAL A 115 -5.18 -1.32 29.46
CA VAL A 115 -3.98 -0.88 28.74
C VAL A 115 -3.63 -1.85 27.62
N ASP A 116 -3.59 -3.15 27.89
CA ASP A 116 -3.32 -4.20 26.89
C ASP A 116 -4.38 -4.20 25.77
N ALA A 117 -5.65 -4.01 26.12
CA ALA A 117 -6.74 -3.88 25.15
C ALA A 117 -6.57 -2.64 24.26
N LYS A 118 -6.19 -1.49 24.85
CA LYS A 118 -5.90 -0.26 24.10
C LYS A 118 -4.67 -0.39 23.20
N GLU A 119 -3.64 -1.08 23.64
CA GLU A 119 -2.42 -1.30 22.85
C GLU A 119 -2.69 -2.24 21.67
N LYS A 120 -3.42 -3.35 21.88
CA LYS A 120 -3.91 -4.21 20.78
C LYS A 120 -4.77 -3.43 19.79
N ALA A 121 -5.72 -2.63 20.27
CA ALA A 121 -6.58 -1.82 19.39
C ALA A 121 -5.78 -0.81 18.54
N LYS A 122 -4.69 -0.25 19.07
CA LYS A 122 -3.78 0.61 18.29
C LYS A 122 -3.03 -0.17 17.21
N ALA A 123 -2.47 -1.34 17.56
CA ALA A 123 -1.76 -2.19 16.61
C ALA A 123 -2.68 -2.70 15.49
N ASP A 124 -3.91 -3.11 15.82
CA ASP A 124 -4.92 -3.51 14.84
C ASP A 124 -5.27 -2.36 13.88
N LYS A 125 -5.40 -1.13 14.41
CA LYS A 125 -5.69 0.06 13.59
C LYS A 125 -4.52 0.45 12.67
N GLU A 126 -3.29 0.32 13.15
CA GLU A 126 -2.08 0.58 12.36
C GLU A 126 -1.92 -0.44 11.22
N THR A 127 -2.11 -1.74 11.51
CA THR A 127 -2.05 -2.78 10.48
C THR A 127 -3.16 -2.63 9.43
N GLU A 128 -4.37 -2.24 9.84
CA GLU A 128 -5.46 -1.95 8.90
C GLU A 128 -5.18 -0.71 8.03
N SER A 129 -4.61 0.35 8.61
CA SER A 129 -4.19 1.55 7.87
C SER A 129 -3.11 1.21 6.83
N ASN A 130 -2.11 0.41 7.20
CA ASN A 130 -1.05 -0.01 6.29
C ASN A 130 -1.60 -0.87 5.15
N LYS A 131 -2.50 -1.83 5.42
CA LYS A 131 -3.20 -2.59 4.38
C LYS A 131 -3.99 -1.70 3.43
N LYS A 132 -4.68 -0.68 3.94
CA LYS A 132 -5.42 0.28 3.10
C LYS A 132 -4.49 1.11 2.23
N ALA A 133 -3.38 1.60 2.78
CA ALA A 133 -2.38 2.35 2.03
C ALA A 133 -1.77 1.51 0.90
N ASP A 134 -1.39 0.26 1.18
CA ASP A 134 -0.88 -0.66 0.18
C ASP A 134 -1.90 -0.95 -0.92
N GLN A 135 -3.17 -1.14 -0.56
CA GLN A 135 -4.23 -1.35 -1.54
C GLN A 135 -4.42 -0.13 -2.45
N VAL A 136 -4.41 1.08 -1.88
CA VAL A 136 -4.54 2.33 -2.65
C VAL A 136 -3.36 2.51 -3.60
N ASN A 137 -2.13 2.27 -3.13
CA ASN A 137 -0.94 2.33 -3.98
C ASN A 137 -1.02 1.31 -5.12
N LYS A 138 -1.37 0.07 -4.83
CA LYS A 138 -1.48 -1.00 -5.84
C LYS A 138 -2.53 -0.66 -6.91
N LYS A 139 -3.71 -0.18 -6.50
CA LYS A 139 -4.76 0.30 -7.42
C LYS A 139 -4.32 1.51 -8.23
N SER A 140 -3.53 2.42 -7.65
CA SER A 140 -3.02 3.59 -8.35
C SER A 140 -2.04 3.22 -9.45
N GLU A 141 -1.09 2.32 -9.17
CA GLU A 141 -0.13 1.84 -10.16
C GLU A 141 -0.81 1.07 -11.30
N GLU A 142 -1.78 0.21 -10.98
CA GLU A 142 -2.58 -0.51 -11.97
C GLU A 142 -3.39 0.45 -12.86
N ALA A 143 -3.96 1.51 -12.28
CA ALA A 143 -4.66 2.55 -13.04
C ALA A 143 -3.73 3.38 -13.95
N LYS A 144 -2.47 3.62 -13.55
CA LYS A 144 -1.48 4.30 -14.41
C LYS A 144 -1.11 3.42 -15.61
N LEU A 145 -0.83 2.15 -15.38
CA LEU A 145 -0.51 1.18 -16.44
C LEU A 145 -1.67 1.05 -17.43
N ALA A 146 -2.89 0.91 -16.93
CA ALA A 146 -4.08 0.82 -17.78
C ALA A 146 -4.27 2.08 -18.63
N LYS A 147 -4.02 3.29 -18.08
CA LYS A 147 -4.09 4.54 -18.86
C LYS A 147 -3.02 4.60 -19.95
N GLU A 148 -1.79 4.21 -19.64
CA GLU A 148 -0.69 4.19 -20.61
C GLU A 148 -0.97 3.22 -21.78
N GLU A 149 -1.49 2.04 -21.48
CA GLU A 149 -1.87 1.05 -22.50
C GLU A 149 -3.04 1.54 -23.37
N LEU A 150 -4.01 2.25 -22.78
CA LEU A 150 -5.12 2.85 -23.51
C LEU A 150 -4.64 3.97 -24.44
N GLU A 151 -3.69 4.81 -24.02
CA GLU A 151 -3.07 5.83 -24.88
C GLU A 151 -2.28 5.22 -26.05
N LYS A 152 -1.48 4.16 -25.79
CA LYS A 152 -0.78 3.42 -26.86
C LYS A 152 -1.76 2.81 -27.86
N SER A 153 -2.85 2.23 -27.36
CA SER A 153 -3.90 1.66 -28.21
C SER A 153 -4.60 2.73 -29.05
N ARG A 154 -4.93 3.89 -28.46
CA ARG A 154 -5.55 5.02 -29.18
C ARG A 154 -4.67 5.56 -30.30
N THR A 155 -3.39 5.80 -30.02
CA THR A 155 -2.43 6.28 -31.03
C THR A 155 -2.21 5.25 -32.15
N GLY A 156 -2.21 3.95 -31.81
CA GLY A 156 -2.17 2.88 -32.80
C GLY A 156 -3.41 2.85 -33.71
N VAL A 157 -4.61 3.03 -33.14
CA VAL A 157 -5.87 3.12 -33.89
C VAL A 157 -5.89 4.33 -34.80
N GLU A 158 -5.50 5.51 -34.31
CA GLU A 158 -5.48 6.75 -35.09
C GLU A 158 -4.52 6.66 -36.28
N LYS A 159 -3.36 6.00 -36.08
CA LYS A 159 -2.41 5.73 -37.17
C LYS A 159 -3.00 4.77 -38.20
N ALA A 160 -3.62 3.67 -37.76
CA ALA A 160 -4.24 2.70 -38.66
C ALA A 160 -5.42 3.31 -39.45
N GLU A 161 -6.22 4.18 -38.82
CA GLU A 161 -7.32 4.89 -39.46
C GLU A 161 -6.82 5.86 -40.54
N LYS A 162 -5.72 6.56 -40.25
CA LYS A 162 -5.07 7.42 -41.25
C LYS A 162 -4.52 6.62 -42.42
N GLU A 163 -3.79 5.53 -42.16
CA GLU A 163 -3.26 4.64 -43.21
C GLU A 163 -4.40 4.04 -44.07
N LEU A 164 -5.52 3.65 -43.45
CA LEU A 164 -6.69 3.15 -44.17
C LEU A 164 -7.30 4.23 -45.07
N LYS A 165 -7.38 5.47 -44.57
CA LYS A 165 -7.91 6.59 -45.34
C LYS A 165 -7.01 6.93 -46.52
N ASP A 166 -5.71 7.06 -46.29
CA ASP A 166 -4.73 7.33 -47.35
C ASP A 166 -4.79 6.22 -48.42
N ALA A 167 -4.86 4.94 -48.00
CA ALA A 167 -5.02 3.82 -48.92
C ALA A 167 -6.35 3.83 -49.69
N THR A 168 -7.43 4.35 -49.09
CA THR A 168 -8.73 4.49 -49.74
C THR A 168 -8.75 5.64 -50.73
N ASP A 169 -8.12 6.77 -50.38
CA ASP A 169 -8.03 7.97 -51.22
C ASP A 169 -7.11 7.72 -52.44
N ASP A 170 -6.04 6.92 -52.27
CA ASP A 170 -5.13 6.52 -53.37
C ASP A 170 -5.69 5.38 -54.24
N PHE A 171 -6.75 4.69 -53.79
CA PHE A 171 -7.36 3.61 -54.54
C PHE A 171 -8.22 4.16 -55.68
N ASP A 172 -7.70 4.08 -56.92
CA ASP A 172 -8.48 4.32 -58.13
C ASP A 172 -9.12 3.01 -58.63
N PRO A 173 -10.40 2.75 -58.33
CA PRO A 173 -11.09 1.53 -58.79
C PRO A 173 -11.17 1.44 -60.32
N ALA A 174 -11.13 2.57 -61.03
CA ALA A 174 -11.24 2.62 -62.48
C ALA A 174 -9.91 2.33 -63.18
N ALA A 175 -8.76 2.43 -62.48
CA ALA A 175 -7.45 2.16 -63.06
C ALA A 175 -7.33 0.75 -63.63
N LYS A 176 -7.91 -0.25 -62.95
CA LYS A 176 -7.92 -1.64 -63.42
C LYS A 176 -8.76 -1.81 -64.69
N GLU A 177 -9.93 -1.18 -64.74
CA GLU A 177 -10.82 -1.23 -65.91
C GLU A 177 -10.18 -0.53 -67.11
N LYS A 178 -9.57 0.64 -66.88
CA LYS A 178 -8.86 1.40 -67.90
C LYS A 178 -7.67 0.63 -68.49
N ALA A 179 -6.85 0.00 -67.63
CA ALA A 179 -5.73 -0.83 -68.08
C ALA A 179 -6.20 -2.07 -68.86
N GLN A 180 -7.32 -2.68 -68.45
CA GLN A 180 -7.91 -3.81 -69.18
C GLN A 180 -8.42 -3.36 -70.56
N GLN A 181 -9.11 -2.22 -70.62
CA GLN A 181 -9.60 -1.67 -71.88
C GLN A 181 -8.46 -1.32 -72.84
N GLU A 182 -7.39 -0.69 -72.36
CA GLU A 182 -6.21 -0.36 -73.17
C GLU A 182 -5.56 -1.62 -73.77
N LYS A 183 -5.46 -2.68 -72.97
CA LYS A 183 -4.98 -3.97 -73.45
C LYS A 183 -5.89 -4.58 -74.52
N ASP A 184 -7.21 -4.57 -74.28
CA ASP A 184 -8.17 -5.14 -75.22
C ASP A 184 -8.17 -4.37 -76.55
N ASP A 185 -7.99 -3.05 -76.51
CA ASP A 185 -7.90 -2.22 -77.71
C ASP A 185 -6.58 -2.43 -78.47
N ALA A 186 -5.46 -2.62 -77.76
CA ALA A 186 -4.19 -3.02 -78.36
C ALA A 186 -4.29 -4.39 -79.04
N ASP A 187 -4.91 -5.38 -78.38
CA ASP A 187 -5.12 -6.72 -78.94
C ASP A 187 -6.02 -6.69 -80.19
N LYS A 188 -7.07 -5.85 -80.19
CA LYS A 188 -7.90 -5.63 -81.39
C LYS A 188 -7.10 -5.03 -82.54
N ASP A 189 -6.28 -4.01 -82.28
CA ASP A 189 -5.47 -3.36 -83.32
C ASP A 189 -4.47 -4.34 -83.96
N VAL A 190 -3.83 -5.18 -83.15
CA VAL A 190 -2.94 -6.25 -83.65
C VAL A 190 -3.71 -7.22 -84.54
N ARG A 191 -4.89 -7.69 -84.11
CA ARG A 191 -5.72 -8.60 -84.92
C ARG A 191 -6.14 -7.99 -86.26
N ILE A 192 -6.51 -6.71 -86.27
CA ILE A 192 -6.87 -5.99 -87.50
C ILE A 192 -5.67 -5.93 -88.43
N LYS A 193 -4.49 -5.57 -87.92
CA LYS A 193 -3.25 -5.52 -88.70
C LYS A 193 -2.87 -6.89 -89.27
N ASP A 194 -3.01 -7.95 -88.48
CA ASP A 194 -2.70 -9.31 -88.94
C ASP A 194 -3.70 -9.82 -89.98
N GLN A 195 -4.98 -9.47 -89.85
CA GLN A 195 -5.97 -9.74 -90.89
C GLN A 195 -5.63 -9.01 -92.19
N ALA A 196 -5.34 -7.70 -92.11
CA ALA A 196 -4.96 -6.92 -93.28
C ALA A 196 -3.69 -7.45 -93.98
N LYS A 197 -2.70 -7.92 -93.21
CA LYS A 197 -1.50 -8.57 -93.76
C LYS A 197 -1.86 -9.86 -94.50
N ARG A 198 -2.67 -10.73 -93.90
CA ARG A 198 -3.12 -11.99 -94.54
C ARG A 198 -3.90 -11.74 -95.82
N ASP A 199 -4.76 -10.72 -95.82
CA ASP A 199 -5.55 -10.35 -97.01
C ASP A 199 -4.62 -9.83 -98.12
N ALA A 200 -3.66 -8.96 -97.79
CA ALA A 200 -2.66 -8.46 -98.74
C ALA A 200 -1.75 -9.58 -99.28
N GLU A 201 -1.33 -10.52 -98.45
CA GLU A 201 -0.55 -11.70 -98.87
C GLU A 201 -1.35 -12.56 -99.86
N THR A 202 -2.64 -12.77 -99.59
CA THR A 202 -3.53 -13.54 -100.47
C THR A 202 -3.74 -12.86 -101.81
N GLU A 203 -3.95 -11.54 -101.84
CA GLU A 203 -4.06 -10.77 -103.09
C GLU A 203 -2.76 -10.80 -103.91
N LEU A 204 -1.62 -10.71 -103.23
CA LEU A 204 -0.30 -10.79 -103.86
C LEU A 204 -0.03 -12.17 -104.46
N GLU A 205 -0.47 -13.25 -103.80
CA GLU A 205 -0.37 -14.61 -104.33
C GLU A 205 -1.23 -14.79 -105.59
N LYS A 206 -2.49 -14.30 -105.57
CA LYS A 206 -3.36 -14.30 -106.75
C LYS A 206 -2.75 -13.53 -107.93
N ALA A 207 -2.20 -12.35 -107.68
CA ALA A 207 -1.55 -11.54 -108.71
C ALA A 207 -0.35 -12.27 -109.34
N LYS A 208 0.45 -12.98 -108.54
CA LYS A 208 1.56 -13.80 -109.04
C LYS A 208 1.06 -14.98 -109.89
N GLU A 209 -0.03 -15.62 -109.50
CA GLU A 209 -0.63 -16.72 -110.26
C GLU A 209 -1.21 -16.23 -111.61
N ASP A 210 -1.88 -15.08 -111.60
CA ASP A 210 -2.39 -14.42 -112.79
C ASP A 210 -1.26 -14.04 -113.76
N ASP A 211 -0.16 -13.49 -113.25
CA ASP A 211 1.01 -13.14 -114.06
C ASP A 211 1.67 -14.38 -114.68
N LYS A 212 1.86 -15.46 -113.91
CA LYS A 212 2.35 -16.75 -114.45
C LYS A 212 1.45 -17.26 -115.57
N THR A 213 0.13 -17.22 -115.36
CA THR A 213 -0.84 -17.68 -116.35
C THR A 213 -0.81 -16.81 -117.61
N ARG A 214 -0.67 -15.49 -117.45
CA ARG A 214 -0.56 -14.54 -118.57
C ARG A 214 0.73 -14.75 -119.36
N GLU A 215 1.85 -14.99 -118.67
CA GLU A 215 3.12 -15.30 -119.31
C GLU A 215 3.06 -16.61 -120.10
N ALA A 216 2.50 -17.67 -119.50
CA ALA A 216 2.29 -18.95 -120.18
C ALA A 216 1.46 -18.79 -121.46
N LYS A 217 0.34 -18.04 -121.40
CA LYS A 217 -0.48 -17.72 -122.60
C LYS A 217 0.32 -16.98 -123.66
N ARG A 218 1.16 -16.00 -123.29
CA ARG A 218 2.02 -15.27 -124.23
C ARG A 218 3.07 -16.17 -124.89
N VAL A 219 3.68 -17.08 -124.13
CA VAL A 219 4.65 -18.06 -124.66
C VAL A 219 3.96 -18.99 -125.65
N GLN A 220 2.80 -19.52 -125.31
CA GLN A 220 2.01 -20.37 -126.19
C GLN A 220 1.61 -19.64 -127.48
N GLU A 221 1.18 -18.38 -127.40
CA GLU A 221 0.85 -17.57 -128.58
C GLU A 221 2.07 -17.37 -129.50
N ARG A 222 3.25 -17.11 -128.92
CA ARG A 222 4.50 -16.98 -129.68
C ARG A 222 4.89 -18.29 -130.37
N GLN A 223 4.77 -19.44 -129.68
CA GLN A 223 5.01 -20.76 -130.26
C GLN A 223 4.04 -21.03 -131.41
N ASN A 224 2.74 -20.85 -131.20
CA ASN A 224 1.72 -21.02 -132.24
C ASN A 224 1.99 -20.15 -133.48
N LYS A 225 2.49 -18.93 -133.30
CA LYS A 225 2.88 -18.05 -134.41
C LYS A 225 4.11 -18.56 -135.15
N ALA A 226 5.14 -18.98 -134.41
CA ALA A 226 6.35 -19.57 -134.98
C ALA A 226 6.05 -20.84 -135.77
N ASP A 227 5.20 -21.72 -135.24
CA ASP A 227 4.79 -22.97 -135.89
C ASP A 227 4.00 -22.70 -137.17
N LYS A 228 3.05 -21.76 -137.15
CA LYS A 228 2.32 -21.33 -138.36
C LYS A 228 3.26 -20.77 -139.43
N GLU A 229 4.28 -20.01 -139.04
CA GLU A 229 5.29 -19.50 -139.98
C GLU A 229 6.17 -20.62 -140.53
N ALA A 230 6.59 -21.58 -139.69
CA ALA A 230 7.34 -22.75 -140.11
C ALA A 230 6.55 -23.63 -141.09
N GLU A 231 5.26 -23.87 -140.82
CA GLU A 231 4.37 -24.64 -141.69
C GLU A 231 4.19 -23.96 -143.06
N LYS A 232 4.00 -22.63 -143.08
CA LYS A 232 3.94 -21.86 -144.34
C LYS A 232 5.23 -21.98 -145.14
N ARG A 233 6.39 -21.90 -144.48
CA ARG A 233 7.70 -22.08 -145.11
C ARG A 233 7.84 -23.49 -145.69
N GLN A 234 7.48 -24.53 -144.94
CA GLN A 234 7.51 -25.92 -145.42
C GLN A 234 6.58 -26.15 -146.61
N LYS A 235 5.32 -25.68 -146.55
CA LYS A 235 4.37 -25.74 -147.68
C LYS A 235 4.92 -25.07 -148.93
N LYS A 236 5.60 -23.93 -148.79
CA LYS A 236 6.26 -23.21 -149.90
C LYS A 236 7.45 -23.98 -150.48
N VAL A 237 8.23 -24.67 -149.64
CA VAL A 237 9.32 -25.54 -150.11
C VAL A 237 8.73 -26.74 -150.86
N LEU A 238 7.76 -27.44 -150.28
CA LEU A 238 7.09 -28.58 -150.90
C LEU A 238 6.46 -28.23 -152.25
N SER A 239 5.79 -27.08 -152.36
CA SER A 239 5.18 -26.63 -153.63
C SER A 239 6.23 -26.30 -154.69
N LYS A 240 7.35 -25.66 -154.33
CA LYS A 240 8.48 -25.44 -155.24
C LYS A 240 9.08 -26.76 -155.71
N THR A 241 9.31 -27.71 -154.82
CA THR A 241 9.84 -29.04 -155.15
C THR A 241 8.90 -29.79 -156.08
N ARG A 242 7.60 -29.80 -155.79
CA ARG A 242 6.57 -30.44 -156.64
C ARG A 242 6.50 -29.81 -158.04
N ASN A 243 6.56 -28.48 -158.14
CA ASN A 243 6.56 -27.78 -159.43
C ASN A 243 7.82 -28.12 -160.25
N LYS A 244 9.00 -28.16 -159.61
CA LYS A 244 10.25 -28.59 -160.26
C LYS A 244 10.14 -30.03 -160.78
N LEU A 245 9.60 -30.95 -159.98
CA LEU A 245 9.39 -32.34 -160.39
C LEU A 245 8.43 -32.45 -161.59
N SER A 246 7.30 -31.74 -161.55
CA SER A 246 6.31 -31.71 -162.65
C SER A 246 6.88 -31.17 -163.97
N LYS A 247 7.70 -30.10 -163.92
CA LYS A 247 8.40 -29.59 -165.10
C LYS A 247 9.41 -30.57 -165.68
N THR A 248 9.99 -31.42 -164.83
CA THR A 248 10.98 -32.43 -165.25
C THR A 248 10.26 -33.61 -165.92
N LEU A 249 9.12 -34.05 -165.36
CA LEU A 249 8.28 -35.11 -165.93
C LEU A 249 7.61 -34.74 -167.26
N LYS A 250 7.30 -33.45 -167.50
CA LYS A 250 6.72 -32.99 -168.78
C LYS A 250 7.74 -32.84 -169.92
N LYS A 251 9.04 -32.96 -169.64
CA LYS A 251 10.12 -32.84 -170.63
C LYS A 251 10.65 -34.17 -171.15
N ASN A 252 10.19 -35.28 -170.55
CA ASN A 252 10.38 -36.64 -171.03
C ASN A 252 9.10 -37.15 -171.67
#